data_AF-A0A350YL86-F1
#
_entry.id   AF-A0A350YL86-F1
#
_cell.length_a   1.000
_cell.length_b   1.000
_cell.length_c   1.000
_cell.angle_alpha   90.00
_cell.angle_beta   90.00
_cell.angle_gamma   90.00
#
_symmetry.space_group_name_H-M   'P 1'
#
loop_
_entity.id
_entity.type
_entity.pdbx_description
1 polymer ?
#
loop_
_entity_poly.entity_id
_entity_poly.type
_entity_poly.pdbx_seq_one_letter_code
_entity_poly.pdbx_strand_id
1 'polypeptide(L)'
;MIGVWILIILAMVLFSGWFAYRADQEMRDNLAIQATIAAKGMNITALKKLTGTPLDAESTEYKRFKEELASIRTAYDNYRFLYMMGKKDDGSVFFFVDSEPESSKDYSPPGQIYEEPTPELLHVFQDKHALVEGPIVDSWGTWVSA
;
A
#
# COMPACT_ATOMS: atom_id res chain seq x y z
N MET A 1 43.02 4.59 25.88
CA MET A 1 41.73 4.00 26.31
C MET A 1 40.54 4.74 25.71
N ILE A 2 40.43 6.08 25.81
CA ILE A 2 39.30 6.85 25.23
C ILE A 2 39.15 6.62 23.71
N GLY A 3 40.24 6.63 22.94
CA GLY A 3 40.18 6.39 21.50
C GLY A 3 39.63 5.02 21.10
N VAL A 4 39.84 3.98 21.94
CA VAL A 4 39.29 2.64 21.70
C VAL A 4 37.77 2.65 21.89
N TRP A 5 37.27 3.32 22.92
CA TRP A 5 35.83 3.47 23.15
C TRP A 5 35.13 4.24 22.04
N ILE A 6 35.75 5.31 21.52
CA ILE A 6 35.22 6.06 20.38
C ILE A 6 35.11 5.18 19.14
N LEU A 7 36.13 4.37 18.85
CA LEU A 7 36.11 3.44 17.71
C LEU A 7 35.04 2.37 17.87
N ILE A 8 34.83 1.83 19.07
CA ILE A 8 33.77 0.87 19.35
C ILE A 8 32.39 1.49 19.11
N ILE A 9 32.15 2.69 19.65
CA ILE A 9 30.86 3.40 19.46
C ILE A 9 30.63 3.69 17.97
N LEU A 10 31.65 4.14 17.24
CA LEU A 10 31.56 4.38 15.81
C LEU A 10 31.21 3.10 15.05
N ALA A 11 31.89 1.99 15.34
CA ALA A 11 31.63 0.70 14.72
C ALA A 11 30.21 0.21 15.02
N MET A 12 29.72 0.38 16.24
CA MET A 12 28.35 0.03 16.62
C MET A 12 27.32 0.87 15.85
N VAL A 13 27.49 2.18 15.76
CA VAL A 13 26.58 3.06 15.01
C VAL A 13 26.55 2.67 13.53
N LEU A 14 27.71 2.45 12.92
CA LEU A 14 27.81 2.02 11.53
C LEU A 14 27.15 0.66 11.30
N PHE A 15 27.40 -0.31 12.19
CA PHE A 15 26.80 -1.63 12.10
C PHE A 15 25.28 -1.59 12.27
N SER A 16 24.77 -0.84 13.26
CA SER A 16 23.33 -0.64 13.46
C SER A 16 22.68 0.03 12.26
N GLY A 17 23.31 1.06 11.68
CA GLY A 17 22.80 1.73 10.48
C GLY A 17 22.74 0.79 9.26
N TRP A 18 23.81 0.02 9.04
CA TRP A 18 23.84 -0.98 7.97
C TRP A 18 22.80 -2.10 8.17
N PHE A 19 22.66 -2.59 9.40
CA PHE A 19 21.69 -3.62 9.74
C PHE A 19 20.25 -3.13 9.55
N ALA A 20 19.94 -1.91 10.01
CA ALA A 20 18.64 -1.28 9.81
C ALA A 20 18.32 -1.08 8.31
N TYR A 21 19.29 -0.61 7.52
CA TYR A 21 19.14 -0.48 6.07
C TYR A 21 18.86 -1.82 5.40
N ARG A 22 19.59 -2.88 5.78
CA ARG A 22 19.36 -4.24 5.25
C ARG A 22 17.99 -4.78 5.59
N ALA A 23 17.55 -4.60 6.84
CA ALA A 23 16.23 -5.02 7.28
C ALA A 23 15.11 -4.27 6.55
N ASP A 24 15.24 -2.94 6.36
CA ASP A 24 14.27 -2.14 5.60
C ASP A 24 14.14 -2.62 4.15
N GLN A 25 15.27 -2.89 3.47
CA GLN A 25 15.26 -3.43 2.11
C GLN A 25 14.57 -4.79 2.03
N GLU A 26 14.86 -5.70 2.96
CA GLU A 26 14.21 -7.02 3.02
C GLU A 26 12.70 -6.89 3.29
N MET A 27 12.28 -5.98 4.17
CA MET A 27 10.86 -5.72 4.44
C MET A 27 10.14 -5.18 3.20
N ARG A 28 10.78 -4.29 2.43
CA ARG A 28 10.23 -3.75 1.19
C ARG A 28 10.11 -4.82 0.11
N ASP A 29 11.14 -5.65 -0.08
CA ASP A 29 11.10 -6.75 -1.04
C ASP A 29 9.96 -7.73 -0.70
N ASN A 30 9.81 -8.07 0.58
CA ASN A 30 8.71 -8.92 1.05
C ASN A 30 7.34 -8.29 0.82
N LEU A 31 7.19 -6.99 1.07
CA LEU A 31 5.94 -6.26 0.85
C LEU A 31 5.54 -6.27 -0.63
N ALA A 32 6.50 -6.04 -1.54
CA ALA A 32 6.26 -6.10 -2.98
C ALA A 32 5.81 -7.49 -3.44
N ILE A 33 6.44 -8.54 -2.93
CA ILE A 33 6.07 -9.93 -3.22
C ILE A 33 4.65 -10.22 -2.74
N GLN A 34 4.33 -9.82 -1.51
CA GLN A 34 3.01 -10.02 -0.92
C GLN A 34 1.91 -9.29 -1.70
N ALA A 35 2.13 -8.01 -2.06
CA ALA A 35 1.22 -7.24 -2.89
C ALA A 35 1.02 -7.89 -4.27
N THR A 36 2.09 -8.39 -4.88
CA THR A 36 2.03 -9.10 -6.17
C THR A 36 1.22 -10.39 -6.07
N ILE A 37 1.39 -11.17 -4.99
CA ILE A 37 0.63 -12.40 -4.75
C ILE A 37 -0.86 -12.08 -4.57
N ALA A 38 -1.17 -11.07 -3.74
CA ALA A 38 -2.54 -10.63 -3.52
C ALA A 38 -3.19 -10.18 -4.84
N ALA A 39 -2.52 -9.33 -5.61
CA ALA A 39 -3.00 -8.84 -6.90
C ALA A 39 -3.25 -9.98 -7.91
N LYS A 40 -2.39 -11.01 -7.93
CA LYS A 40 -2.58 -12.19 -8.80
C LYS A 40 -3.74 -13.09 -8.36
N GLY A 41 -4.13 -13.05 -7.09
CA GLY A 41 -5.31 -13.75 -6.56
C GLY A 41 -6.63 -13.08 -6.96
N MET A 42 -6.59 -11.78 -7.28
CA MET A 42 -7.80 -11.00 -7.56
C MET A 42 -8.47 -11.41 -8.88
N ASN A 43 -9.80 -11.46 -8.86
CA ASN A 43 -10.61 -11.75 -10.04
C ASN A 43 -10.72 -10.52 -10.95
N ILE A 44 -9.82 -10.41 -11.93
CA ILE A 44 -9.78 -9.30 -12.89
C ILE A 44 -11.10 -9.13 -13.67
N THR A 45 -11.82 -10.21 -13.98
CA THR A 45 -13.10 -10.12 -14.70
C THR A 45 -14.17 -9.43 -13.86
N ALA A 46 -14.19 -9.66 -12.55
CA ALA A 46 -15.09 -8.95 -11.64
C ALA A 46 -14.63 -7.51 -11.41
N LEU A 47 -13.32 -7.26 -11.30
CA LEU A 47 -12.78 -5.91 -11.16
C LEU A 47 -13.18 -5.02 -12.34
N LYS A 48 -13.15 -5.54 -13.57
CA LYS A 48 -13.59 -4.83 -14.78
C LYS A 48 -15.06 -4.44 -14.81
N LYS A 49 -15.89 -4.97 -13.91
CA LYS A 49 -17.31 -4.56 -13.79
C LYS A 49 -17.50 -3.35 -12.88
N LEU A 50 -16.51 -3.04 -12.04
CA LEU A 50 -16.55 -1.85 -11.21
C LEU A 50 -16.31 -0.62 -12.07
N THR A 51 -17.05 0.44 -11.77
CA THR A 51 -17.01 1.71 -12.51
C THR A 51 -16.02 2.70 -11.92
N GLY A 52 -15.56 2.48 -10.68
CA GLY A 52 -14.77 3.44 -9.93
C GLY A 52 -15.57 4.66 -9.52
N THR A 53 -16.85 4.45 -9.18
CA THR A 53 -17.78 5.51 -8.76
C THR A 53 -18.53 5.09 -7.50
N PRO A 54 -19.17 6.03 -6.78
CA PRO A 54 -19.95 5.70 -5.58
C PRO A 54 -21.07 4.68 -5.80
N LEU A 55 -21.54 4.51 -7.05
CA LEU A 55 -22.57 3.52 -7.40
C LEU A 55 -22.09 2.08 -7.21
N ASP A 56 -20.77 1.84 -7.23
CA ASP A 56 -20.21 0.51 -7.04
C ASP A 56 -20.50 -0.04 -5.64
N ALA A 57 -20.75 0.82 -4.64
CA ALA A 57 -21.05 0.41 -3.26
C ALA A 57 -22.20 -0.60 -3.17
N GLU A 58 -23.17 -0.52 -4.10
CA GLU A 58 -24.31 -1.44 -4.13
C GLU A 58 -24.05 -2.74 -4.89
N SER A 59 -22.98 -2.79 -5.69
CA SER A 59 -22.66 -3.94 -6.53
C SER A 59 -22.19 -5.15 -5.71
N THR A 60 -22.57 -6.34 -6.18
CA THR A 60 -22.12 -7.60 -5.58
C THR A 60 -20.60 -7.76 -5.69
N GLU A 61 -20.01 -7.31 -6.81
CA GLU A 61 -18.57 -7.34 -7.03
C GLU A 61 -17.82 -6.50 -6.01
N TYR A 62 -18.25 -5.26 -5.73
CA TYR A 62 -17.63 -4.41 -4.71
C TYR A 62 -17.69 -5.05 -3.34
N LYS A 63 -18.88 -5.51 -2.91
CA LYS A 63 -19.08 -6.14 -1.60
C LYS A 63 -18.18 -7.35 -1.41
N ARG A 64 -18.01 -8.18 -2.46
CA ARG A 64 -17.10 -9.33 -2.42
C ARG A 64 -15.64 -8.91 -2.27
N PHE A 65 -15.18 -7.92 -3.03
CA PHE A 65 -13.80 -7.43 -2.89
C PHE A 65 -13.56 -6.77 -1.53
N LYS A 66 -14.55 -6.07 -0.99
CA LYS A 66 -14.49 -5.46 0.34
C LYS A 66 -14.27 -6.52 1.42
N GLU A 67 -15.03 -7.61 1.36
CA GLU A 67 -14.88 -8.77 2.25
C GLU A 67 -13.51 -9.46 2.08
N GLU A 68 -13.07 -9.67 0.84
CA GLU A 68 -11.77 -10.29 0.53
C GLU A 68 -10.60 -9.47 1.09
N LEU A 69 -10.59 -8.15 0.84
CA LEU A 69 -9.56 -7.25 1.34
C LEU A 69 -9.57 -7.18 2.88
N ALA A 70 -10.75 -7.09 3.49
CA ALA A 70 -10.88 -7.11 4.95
C ALA A 70 -10.36 -8.43 5.54
N SER A 71 -10.68 -9.58 4.92
CA SER A 71 -10.21 -10.89 5.37
C SER A 71 -8.67 -10.98 5.32
N ILE A 72 -8.05 -10.59 4.21
CA ILE A 72 -6.58 -10.58 4.07
C ILE A 72 -5.95 -9.65 5.12
N ARG A 73 -6.51 -8.45 5.27
CA ARG A 73 -6.06 -7.45 6.24
C ARG A 73 -6.12 -7.94 7.69
N THR A 74 -7.12 -8.75 8.05
CA THR A 74 -7.24 -9.35 9.39
C THR A 74 -6.42 -10.62 9.58
N ALA A 75 -6.00 -11.28 8.49
CA ALA A 75 -5.15 -12.47 8.55
C ALA A 75 -3.67 -12.13 8.80
N TYR A 76 -3.26 -10.89 8.55
CA TYR A 76 -1.88 -10.44 8.73
C TYR A 76 -1.83 -9.03 9.34
N ASP A 77 -1.51 -8.97 10.64
CA ASP A 77 -1.55 -7.74 11.44
C ASP A 77 -0.54 -6.66 11.03
N ASN A 78 0.46 -6.99 10.19
CA ASN A 78 1.47 -6.03 9.76
C ASN A 78 0.97 -5.06 8.68
N TYR A 79 -0.16 -5.34 8.02
CA TYR A 79 -0.77 -4.37 7.13
C TYR A 79 -1.63 -3.42 7.95
N ARG A 80 -1.53 -2.10 7.74
CA ARG A 80 -2.48 -1.13 8.32
C ARG A 80 -3.66 -0.87 7.38
N PHE A 81 -3.46 -0.93 6.08
CA PHE A 81 -4.52 -0.82 5.08
C PHE A 81 -4.25 -1.81 3.95
N LEU A 82 -5.32 -2.24 3.28
CA LEU A 82 -5.25 -2.92 2.01
C LEU A 82 -6.28 -2.28 1.09
N TYR A 83 -5.88 -1.93 -0.13
CA TYR A 83 -6.72 -1.19 -1.04
C TYR A 83 -6.42 -1.54 -2.49
N MET A 84 -7.38 -1.26 -3.36
CA MET A 84 -7.23 -1.32 -4.81
C MET A 84 -7.46 0.07 -5.36
N MET A 85 -6.51 0.57 -6.15
CA MET A 85 -6.60 1.88 -6.79
C MET A 85 -6.80 1.77 -8.29
N GLY A 86 -7.44 2.78 -8.85
CA GLY A 86 -7.57 3.00 -10.28
C GLY A 86 -7.07 4.38 -10.66
N LYS A 87 -6.89 4.58 -11.96
CA LYS A 87 -6.58 5.89 -12.55
C LYS A 87 -7.63 6.21 -13.62
N LYS A 88 -8.20 7.41 -13.56
CA LYS A 88 -9.16 7.90 -14.56
C LYS A 88 -8.44 8.46 -15.79
N ASP A 89 -9.18 8.67 -16.87
CA ASP A 89 -8.64 9.21 -18.12
C ASP A 89 -8.07 10.64 -17.98
N ASP A 90 -8.58 11.42 -17.03
CA ASP A 90 -8.07 12.76 -16.69
C ASP A 90 -6.77 12.73 -15.86
N GLY A 91 -6.31 11.54 -15.47
CA GLY A 91 -5.10 11.33 -14.71
C GLY A 91 -5.29 11.22 -13.19
N SER A 92 -6.49 11.51 -12.67
CA SER A 92 -6.78 11.37 -11.23
C SER A 92 -6.71 9.92 -10.76
N VAL A 93 -6.12 9.71 -9.58
CA VAL A 93 -6.07 8.41 -8.90
C VAL A 93 -7.25 8.31 -7.95
N PHE A 94 -7.87 7.14 -7.86
CA PHE A 94 -9.02 6.90 -7.00
C PHE A 94 -8.99 5.52 -6.36
N PHE A 95 -9.76 5.33 -5.29
CA PHE A 95 -9.93 4.03 -4.66
C PHE A 95 -11.09 3.25 -5.28
N PHE A 96 -10.84 2.02 -5.74
CA PHE A 96 -11.91 1.08 -6.07
C PHE A 96 -12.54 0.51 -4.79
N VAL A 97 -11.69 0.02 -3.88
CA VAL A 97 -12.07 -0.68 -2.65
C VAL A 97 -10.94 -0.51 -1.64
N ASP A 98 -11.26 -0.25 -0.38
CA ASP A 98 -10.32 -0.40 0.75
C ASP A 98 -10.79 -1.51 1.72
N SER A 99 -9.95 -1.90 2.67
CA SER A 99 -10.26 -2.93 3.69
C SER A 99 -10.96 -2.43 4.96
N GLU A 100 -11.03 -1.12 5.19
CA GLU A 100 -11.58 -0.54 6.41
C GLU A 100 -13.10 -0.74 6.51
N PRO A 101 -13.66 -0.95 7.72
CA PRO A 101 -15.11 -0.90 7.91
C PRO A 101 -15.68 0.44 7.45
N GLU A 102 -16.90 0.46 6.91
CA GLU A 102 -17.53 1.72 6.44
C GLU A 102 -17.75 2.75 7.56
N SER A 103 -17.79 2.30 8.81
CA SER A 103 -17.86 3.15 10.00
C SER A 103 -16.50 3.72 10.43
N SER A 104 -15.40 3.29 9.81
CA SER A 104 -14.05 3.79 10.09
C SER A 104 -13.91 5.22 9.59
N LYS A 105 -13.27 6.07 10.39
CA LYS A 105 -12.86 7.41 9.95
C LYS A 105 -11.84 7.38 8.80
N ASP A 106 -11.15 6.25 8.63
CA ASP A 106 -10.10 6.05 7.63
C ASP A 106 -10.69 5.39 6.35
N TYR A 107 -12.00 5.13 6.31
CA TYR A 107 -12.70 4.55 5.17
C TYR A 107 -12.64 5.46 3.93
N SER A 108 -12.29 4.85 2.80
CA SER A 108 -12.22 5.45 1.46
C SER A 108 -13.30 4.84 0.55
N PRO A 109 -14.52 5.43 0.49
CA PRO A 109 -15.59 4.97 -0.38
C PRO A 109 -15.18 4.77 -1.86
N PRO A 110 -15.90 3.90 -2.59
CA PRO A 110 -15.59 3.62 -3.98
C PRO A 110 -15.69 4.89 -4.83
N GLY A 111 -14.65 5.12 -5.63
CA GLY A 111 -14.51 6.29 -6.48
C GLY A 111 -13.97 7.54 -5.77
N GLN A 112 -13.65 7.47 -4.47
CA GLN A 112 -12.97 8.58 -3.78
C GLN A 112 -11.64 8.87 -4.45
N ILE A 113 -11.42 10.15 -4.77
CA ILE A 113 -10.16 10.64 -5.34
C ILE A 113 -9.09 10.64 -4.26
N TYR A 114 -7.91 10.13 -4.62
CA TYR A 114 -6.69 10.30 -3.85
C TYR A 114 -6.00 11.58 -4.32
N GLU A 115 -6.02 12.61 -3.47
CA GLU A 115 -5.58 13.97 -3.81
C GLU A 115 -4.06 14.14 -3.74
N GLU A 116 -3.33 13.18 -3.15
CA GLU A 116 -1.90 13.25 -2.88
C GLU A 116 -1.08 12.18 -3.64
N PRO A 117 -1.33 11.89 -4.94
CA PRO A 117 -0.60 10.86 -5.66
C PRO A 117 0.87 11.28 -5.88
N THR A 118 1.78 10.38 -5.53
CA THR A 118 3.22 10.56 -5.80
C THR A 118 3.54 10.33 -7.27
N PRO A 119 4.64 10.89 -7.79
CA PRO A 119 5.15 10.52 -9.11
C PRO A 119 5.39 9.01 -9.26
N GLU A 120 5.87 8.36 -8.20
CA GLU A 120 6.15 6.93 -8.18
C GLU A 120 4.88 6.09 -8.36
N LEU A 121 3.80 6.40 -7.63
CA LEU A 121 2.49 5.78 -7.81
C LEU A 121 1.96 5.98 -9.24
N LEU A 122 2.12 7.18 -9.79
CA LEU A 122 1.70 7.47 -11.17
C LEU A 122 2.48 6.64 -12.20
N HIS A 123 3.76 6.33 -11.96
CA HIS A 123 4.55 5.46 -12.81
C HIS A 123 4.07 4.00 -12.75
N VAL A 124 3.56 3.50 -11.61
CA VAL A 124 2.98 2.15 -11.52
C VAL A 124 1.85 1.95 -12.54
N PHE A 125 0.99 2.95 -12.70
CA PHE A 125 -0.09 2.90 -13.70
C PHE A 125 0.42 2.92 -15.15
N GLN A 126 1.59 3.49 -15.41
CA GLN A 126 2.20 3.56 -16.74
C GLN A 126 2.98 2.29 -17.08
N ASP A 127 3.89 1.91 -16.19
CA ASP A 127 4.88 0.85 -16.41
C ASP A 127 4.35 -0.54 -16.04
N LYS A 128 3.30 -0.61 -15.22
CA LYS A 128 2.69 -1.85 -14.71
C LYS A 128 3.66 -2.75 -13.97
N HIS A 129 4.69 -2.15 -13.38
CA HIS A 129 5.66 -2.83 -12.53
C HIS A 129 5.32 -2.58 -11.06
N ALA A 130 5.40 -3.64 -10.25
CA ALA A 130 5.30 -3.52 -8.81
C ALA A 130 6.44 -2.66 -8.27
N LEU A 131 6.12 -1.83 -7.28
CA LEU A 131 6.98 -0.83 -6.67
C LEU A 131 6.70 -0.84 -5.18
N VAL A 132 7.66 -0.46 -4.35
CA VAL A 132 7.38 -0.02 -2.98
C VAL A 132 7.78 1.42 -2.84
N GLU A 133 6.84 2.25 -2.40
CA GLU A 133 7.07 3.68 -2.17
C GLU A 133 7.05 4.04 -0.69
N GLY A 134 7.57 5.23 -0.38
CA GLY A 134 7.57 5.80 0.94
C GLY A 134 8.82 5.56 1.79
N PRO A 135 8.87 6.12 3.02
CA PRO A 135 7.73 6.67 3.74
C PRO A 135 7.13 7.93 3.09
N ILE A 136 5.83 7.91 2.81
CA ILE A 136 5.05 9.05 2.33
C ILE A 136 4.15 9.52 3.47
N VAL A 137 4.00 10.84 3.60
CA VAL A 137 3.04 11.45 4.51
C VAL A 137 1.81 11.84 3.72
N ASP A 138 0.65 11.40 4.16
CA ASP A 138 -0.66 11.72 3.55
C ASP A 138 -1.73 11.96 4.62
N SER A 139 -2.96 12.17 4.17
CA SER A 139 -4.14 12.37 5.02
C SER A 139 -4.43 11.23 6.01
N TRP A 140 -3.86 10.04 5.82
CA TRP A 140 -4.03 8.89 6.72
C TRP A 140 -2.85 8.74 7.68
N GLY A 141 -1.64 9.22 7.37
CA GLY A 141 -0.49 9.12 8.26
C GLY A 141 0.85 9.10 7.55
N THR A 142 1.73 8.15 7.92
CA THR A 142 3.04 7.96 7.27
C THR A 142 3.20 6.50 6.87
N TRP A 143 3.31 6.24 5.56
CA TRP A 143 3.14 4.91 5.00
C TRP A 143 4.27 4.49 4.09
N VAL A 144 4.58 3.20 4.15
CA VAL A 144 5.29 2.46 3.11
C VAL A 144 4.25 1.57 2.43
N SER A 145 4.06 1.74 1.13
CA SER A 145 3.00 1.10 0.34
C SER A 145 3.59 0.40 -0.88
N ALA A 146 2.93 -0.67 -1.36
CA ALA A 146 3.39 -1.47 -2.49
C ALA A 146 2.28 -1.76 -3.52
#